data_AF-A0A662QT17-F1
#
_entry.id   AF-A0A662QT17-F1
#
_cell.length_a   1.000
_cell.length_b   1.000
_cell.length_c   1.000
_cell.angle_alpha   90.00
_cell.angle_beta   90.00
_cell.angle_gamma   90.00
#
_symmetry.space_group_name_H-M   'P 1'
#
loop_
_entity.id
_entity.type
_entity.pdbx_description
1 polymer ?
#
loop_
_entity_poly.entity_id
_entity_poly.type
_entity_poly.pdbx_seq_one_letter_code
_entity_poly.pdbx_strand_id
1 'polypeptide(L)'
;MSTGIKTMDAPDDSAIKSFSPASIRKDIYKFIRYIESNSVILTKREDNIPVPVLRKLNRQMSTREKIAGYAREWGDSSGDPQWIPFIYEICRELGLLRKESVGTVDRVTSHYYRRRRHTEYPEYELCVLKQNWETYMDLNSHEKEQKILNILCDTEIIEPEFYNLPIYAEQVYGNRFSIRGSGINAQQYTKYPYVRKTLLNILGTLEPGRWYKTKSLIDYVKKNHPNLILDRAKYPGTGKREKDPNFYYCFYEQKMHGKETEVHDNDPRAFHKVEGRYITYFLETIPYMMNLVDLAYTTPKPGLPPAEHITAFRCTTQCRTVHSQDVQAHPTYAKILPTFEVFVPLEDFDEKIFIRLEKYTKLLSEDKVYHLKIDKKKILACIETGEKIEDILAFFRSIADSKGLADNVAYELESYGAHAEKIKDTGATSIIEFPDAATAKILESRYNDHIALKLDNTHFLLKNADKLNEKLIADGHLPKVIDYNSDKRSLDLNFRADDKVELKFSNSDMFLKKQLSEYAKFISCTCGKEIYKLNKSCITTHKAFFKSNSYELPVSFMEASLKNSIDIEKVYMINSYDNELIDSIKKHLEKEKLEHIIVKTSNSQAIIVKESNLKKVKEVVKSAASI
;
A
#
# COMPACT_ATOMS: atom_id res chain seq x y z
N MET A 1 -1.32 -13.03 43.84
CA MET A 1 -2.56 -12.59 44.53
C MET A 1 -3.73 -12.91 43.62
N SER A 2 -4.81 -13.52 44.12
CA SER A 2 -5.98 -13.80 43.29
C SER A 2 -6.66 -12.50 42.91
N THR A 3 -6.73 -12.19 41.62
CA THR A 3 -7.34 -10.96 41.09
C THR A 3 -8.86 -10.91 41.33
N GLY A 4 -9.49 -11.96 41.86
CA GLY A 4 -10.94 -12.01 42.09
C GLY A 4 -11.79 -12.06 40.81
N ILE A 5 -11.17 -11.92 39.63
CA ILE A 5 -11.80 -12.05 38.32
C ILE A 5 -11.88 -13.54 37.99
N LYS A 6 -13.10 -14.05 37.82
CA LYS A 6 -13.35 -15.48 37.62
C LYS A 6 -12.96 -15.90 36.20
N THR A 7 -12.23 -17.00 36.15
CA THR A 7 -11.86 -17.68 34.91
C THR A 7 -13.01 -18.58 34.45
N MET A 8 -12.93 -19.03 33.21
CA MET A 8 -13.83 -20.03 32.64
C MET A 8 -13.10 -20.91 31.65
N ASP A 9 -13.72 -22.03 31.31
CA ASP A 9 -13.28 -22.86 30.19
C ASP A 9 -13.42 -22.07 28.87
N ALA A 10 -12.66 -22.49 27.86
CA ALA A 10 -12.72 -21.87 26.55
C ALA A 10 -14.18 -21.93 26.03
N PRO A 11 -14.73 -20.79 25.55
CA PRO A 11 -16.01 -20.80 24.86
C PRO A 11 -15.93 -21.65 23.59
N ASP A 12 -17.08 -22.12 23.09
CA ASP A 12 -17.12 -22.83 21.80
C ASP A 12 -16.48 -22.00 20.69
N ASP A 13 -15.71 -22.64 19.80
CA ASP A 13 -14.97 -21.97 18.72
C ASP A 13 -15.86 -21.09 17.84
N SER A 14 -17.14 -21.44 17.67
CA SER A 14 -18.11 -20.63 16.92
C SER A 14 -18.46 -19.29 17.58
N ALA A 15 -18.22 -19.15 18.89
CA ALA A 15 -18.43 -17.93 19.67
C ALA A 15 -17.16 -17.07 19.79
N ILE A 16 -15.99 -17.64 19.47
CA ILE A 16 -14.70 -16.96 19.60
C ILE A 16 -14.39 -16.19 18.31
N LYS A 17 -14.22 -14.86 18.40
CA LYS A 17 -13.47 -14.11 17.39
C LYS A 17 -12.01 -14.06 17.85
N SER A 18 -11.24 -14.97 17.28
CA SER A 18 -9.90 -15.30 17.78
C SER A 18 -8.79 -14.33 17.34
N PHE A 19 -9.11 -13.26 16.62
CA PHE A 19 -8.12 -12.26 16.21
C PHE A 19 -8.77 -11.00 15.62
N SER A 20 -8.33 -9.82 16.02
CA SER A 20 -8.55 -8.61 15.23
C SER A 20 -7.60 -8.65 14.02
N PRO A 21 -8.10 -8.72 12.76
CA PRO A 21 -7.21 -8.70 11.60
C PRO A 21 -6.46 -7.36 11.45
N ALA A 22 -6.82 -6.36 12.26
CA ALA A 22 -6.21 -5.05 12.32
C ALA A 22 -4.80 -5.10 12.91
N SER A 23 -3.83 -4.50 12.23
CA SER A 23 -2.58 -4.12 12.87
C SER A 23 -2.34 -2.63 12.63
N ILE A 24 -2.46 -1.84 13.70
CA ILE A 24 -2.26 -0.38 13.65
C ILE A 24 -0.84 -0.06 13.17
N ARG A 25 0.18 -0.76 13.68
CA ARG A 25 1.59 -0.58 13.28
C ARG A 25 1.80 -0.78 11.78
N LYS A 26 1.28 -1.89 11.25
CA LYS A 26 1.28 -2.21 9.83
C LYS A 26 0.56 -1.18 8.98
N ASP A 27 -0.62 -0.72 9.43
CA ASP A 27 -1.41 0.23 8.66
C ASP A 27 -0.82 1.64 8.73
N ILE A 28 -0.15 2.03 9.83
CA ILE A 28 0.71 3.24 9.89
C ILE A 28 1.81 3.14 8.83
N TYR A 29 2.55 2.02 8.77
CA TYR A 29 3.61 1.83 7.78
C TYR A 29 3.06 1.94 6.35
N LYS A 30 1.98 1.21 6.02
CA LYS A 30 1.35 1.27 4.69
C LYS A 30 0.87 2.67 4.35
N PHE A 31 0.28 3.38 5.32
CA PHE A 31 -0.19 4.75 5.15
C PHE A 31 0.97 5.70 4.85
N ILE A 32 2.01 5.73 5.68
CA ILE A 32 3.17 6.60 5.51
C ILE A 32 3.86 6.35 4.15
N ARG A 33 4.07 5.08 3.76
CA ARG A 33 4.68 4.73 2.47
C ARG A 33 3.83 5.19 1.29
N TYR A 34 2.52 5.12 1.40
CA TYR A 34 1.62 5.64 0.37
C TYR A 34 1.76 7.16 0.24
N ILE A 35 1.73 7.91 1.36
CA ILE A 35 1.89 9.36 1.34
C ILE A 35 3.29 9.75 0.82
N GLU A 36 4.35 9.04 1.20
CA GLU A 36 5.71 9.32 0.71
C GLU A 36 5.83 9.13 -0.81
N SER A 37 5.11 8.14 -1.36
CA SER A 37 5.18 7.80 -2.78
C SER A 37 4.20 8.59 -3.65
N ASN A 38 3.26 9.33 -3.05
CA ASN A 38 2.18 10.00 -3.77
C ASN A 38 1.95 11.39 -3.18
N SER A 39 1.89 12.43 -4.02
CA SER A 39 1.41 13.74 -3.60
C SER A 39 -0.08 13.65 -3.24
N VAL A 40 -0.41 13.83 -1.96
CA VAL A 40 -1.79 13.76 -1.44
C VAL A 40 -2.23 15.14 -1.00
N ILE A 41 -3.05 15.78 -1.85
CA ILE A 41 -3.68 17.06 -1.57
C ILE A 41 -5.00 16.82 -0.81
N LEU A 42 -5.15 17.46 0.35
CA LEU A 42 -6.34 17.41 1.18
C LEU A 42 -7.51 18.19 0.55
N THR A 43 -8.73 17.80 0.92
CA THR A 43 -9.93 18.51 0.49
C THR A 43 -10.05 19.89 1.14
N LYS A 44 -10.43 20.89 0.34
CA LYS A 44 -10.44 22.31 0.70
C LYS A 44 -11.22 22.71 1.97
N ARG A 45 -12.31 22.02 2.29
CA ARG A 45 -13.27 22.48 3.31
C ARG A 45 -13.02 21.88 4.69
N GLU A 46 -12.58 20.63 4.72
CA GLU A 46 -12.54 19.81 5.94
C GLU A 46 -11.14 19.21 6.16
N ASP A 47 -10.19 19.54 5.29
CA ASP A 47 -8.84 18.96 5.27
C ASP A 47 -8.84 17.41 5.27
N ASN A 48 -9.89 16.82 4.70
CA ASN A 48 -10.05 15.37 4.63
C ASN A 48 -9.23 14.78 3.47
N ILE A 49 -8.79 13.53 3.62
CA ILE A 49 -8.15 12.77 2.54
C ILE A 49 -9.18 12.55 1.41
N PRO A 50 -8.84 12.82 0.14
CA PRO A 50 -9.78 12.65 -0.96
C PRO A 50 -10.31 11.22 -1.08
N VAL A 51 -11.61 11.06 -1.37
CA VAL A 51 -12.26 9.74 -1.55
C VAL A 51 -11.51 8.81 -2.51
N PRO A 52 -10.98 9.25 -3.67
CA PRO A 52 -10.18 8.36 -4.54
C PRO A 52 -8.92 7.83 -3.86
N VAL A 53 -8.28 8.62 -3.02
CA VAL A 53 -7.10 8.23 -2.23
C VAL A 53 -7.51 7.27 -1.12
N LEU A 54 -8.59 7.57 -0.38
CA LEU A 54 -9.17 6.67 0.63
C LEU A 54 -9.47 5.28 0.03
N ARG A 55 -10.08 5.21 -1.16
CA ARG A 55 -10.37 3.94 -1.84
C ARG A 55 -9.10 3.15 -2.19
N LYS A 56 -8.02 3.83 -2.58
CA LYS A 56 -6.72 3.18 -2.87
C LYS A 56 -6.07 2.66 -1.60
N LEU A 57 -5.98 3.50 -0.56
CA LEU A 57 -5.47 3.13 0.76
C LEU A 57 -6.27 1.96 1.36
N ASN A 58 -7.60 1.97 1.27
CA ASN A 58 -8.45 0.93 1.84
C ASN A 58 -8.20 -0.46 1.22
N ARG A 59 -7.73 -0.53 -0.03
CA ARG A 59 -7.32 -1.80 -0.66
C ARG A 59 -6.02 -2.36 -0.08
N GLN A 60 -5.23 -1.49 0.54
CA GLN A 60 -3.94 -1.84 1.13
C GLN A 60 -4.06 -2.09 2.64
N MET A 61 -4.99 -1.45 3.36
CA MET A 61 -5.14 -1.61 4.81
C MET A 61 -5.67 -2.98 5.24
N SER A 62 -5.41 -3.31 6.50
CA SER A 62 -5.80 -4.59 7.14
C SER A 62 -7.32 -4.82 7.21
N THR A 63 -8.14 -3.76 7.05
CA THR A 63 -9.61 -3.79 7.18
C THR A 63 -10.40 -4.07 5.91
N ARG A 64 -9.71 -4.43 4.83
CA ARG A 64 -10.24 -4.42 3.46
C ARG A 64 -11.63 -5.05 3.30
N GLU A 65 -11.90 -6.17 3.95
CA GLU A 65 -13.14 -6.95 3.75
C GLU A 65 -14.29 -6.52 4.66
N LYS A 66 -13.99 -6.05 5.87
CA LYS A 66 -15.00 -5.78 6.90
C LYS A 66 -15.74 -4.48 6.66
N ILE A 67 -15.05 -3.43 6.20
CA ILE A 67 -15.68 -2.12 5.98
C ILE A 67 -16.57 -2.08 4.72
N ALA A 68 -16.29 -2.94 3.73
CA ALA A 68 -17.02 -2.98 2.47
C ALA A 68 -18.46 -3.52 2.58
N GLY A 69 -18.79 -4.23 3.68
CA GLY A 69 -20.16 -4.65 4.01
C GLY A 69 -20.97 -3.51 4.65
N TYR A 70 -20.37 -2.76 5.57
CA TYR A 70 -21.06 -1.72 6.35
C TYR A 70 -21.50 -0.51 5.54
N ALA A 71 -20.70 -0.07 4.55
CA ALA A 71 -21.08 1.04 3.68
C ALA A 71 -22.28 0.71 2.76
N ARG A 72 -22.58 -0.58 2.53
CA ARG A 72 -23.66 -1.01 1.65
C ARG A 72 -25.01 -1.19 2.34
N GLU A 73 -25.03 -1.55 3.63
CA GLU A 73 -26.28 -1.89 4.32
C GLU A 73 -27.11 -0.67 4.78
N TRP A 74 -26.49 0.51 4.94
CA TRP A 74 -27.16 1.65 5.60
C TRP A 74 -27.49 2.83 4.69
N GLY A 75 -27.23 2.75 3.39
CA GLY A 75 -27.65 3.79 2.42
C GLY A 75 -27.07 5.18 2.66
N ASP A 76 -26.20 5.34 3.65
CA ASP A 76 -25.46 6.56 3.90
C ASP A 76 -24.33 6.60 2.87
N SER A 77 -24.51 7.43 1.85
CA SER A 77 -23.56 7.66 0.77
C SER A 77 -22.20 8.20 1.25
N SER A 78 -22.09 8.47 2.55
CA SER A 78 -20.91 8.91 3.27
C SER A 78 -20.19 7.81 4.08
N GLY A 79 -20.54 6.52 3.90
CA GLY A 79 -19.93 5.35 4.57
C GLY A 79 -18.43 5.15 4.31
N ASP A 80 -17.65 6.20 4.52
CA ASP A 80 -16.22 6.25 4.38
C ASP A 80 -15.59 5.42 5.50
N PRO A 81 -14.56 4.62 5.17
CA PRO A 81 -13.89 3.77 6.14
C PRO A 81 -13.22 4.61 7.22
N GLN A 82 -13.84 4.69 8.40
CA GLN A 82 -13.35 5.40 9.60
C GLN A 82 -11.93 4.98 10.03
N TRP A 83 -11.49 3.80 9.59
CA TRP A 83 -10.15 3.29 9.85
C TRP A 83 -9.04 4.17 9.28
N ILE A 84 -9.16 4.67 8.05
CA ILE A 84 -8.09 5.46 7.43
C ILE A 84 -7.96 6.84 8.09
N PRO A 85 -9.05 7.61 8.33
CA PRO A 85 -8.99 8.81 9.15
C PRO A 85 -8.38 8.55 10.53
N PHE A 86 -8.73 7.44 11.18
CA PHE A 86 -8.13 7.06 12.46
C PHE A 86 -6.61 6.84 12.39
N ILE A 87 -6.14 6.08 11.39
CA ILE A 87 -4.70 5.87 11.18
C ILE A 87 -3.99 7.19 10.85
N TYR A 88 -4.61 8.05 10.04
CA TYR A 88 -4.10 9.39 9.73
C TYR A 88 -3.93 10.24 11.00
N GLU A 89 -4.93 10.26 11.89
CA GLU A 89 -4.85 10.97 13.16
C GLU A 89 -3.74 10.41 14.06
N ILE A 90 -3.58 9.09 14.15
CA ILE A 90 -2.46 8.48 14.90
C ILE A 90 -1.11 8.92 14.31
N CYS A 91 -0.96 8.90 12.99
CA CYS A 91 0.28 9.34 12.33
C CYS A 91 0.57 10.82 12.62
N ARG A 92 -0.47 11.66 12.73
CA ARG A 92 -0.34 13.07 13.10
C ARG A 92 0.11 13.22 14.56
N GLU A 93 -0.51 12.52 15.50
CA GLU A 93 -0.13 12.59 16.92
C GLU A 93 1.25 11.97 17.21
N LEU A 94 1.68 10.99 16.40
CA LEU A 94 3.07 10.51 16.40
C LEU A 94 4.06 11.53 15.82
N GLY A 95 3.57 12.64 15.24
CA GLY A 95 4.40 13.64 14.58
C GLY A 95 5.06 13.16 13.30
N LEU A 96 4.48 12.18 12.61
CA LEU A 96 5.03 11.61 11.37
C LEU A 96 4.62 12.42 10.12
N LEU A 97 3.58 13.24 10.25
CA LEU A 97 2.98 13.99 9.15
C LEU A 97 2.93 15.48 9.47
N ARG A 98 3.04 16.30 8.42
CA ARG A 98 2.67 17.72 8.47
C ARG A 98 1.80 18.08 7.26
N LYS A 99 1.02 19.14 7.43
CA LYS A 99 0.32 19.81 6.33
C LYS A 99 1.21 20.92 5.79
N GLU A 100 1.51 20.91 4.50
CA GLU A 100 2.19 22.02 3.81
C GLU A 100 1.20 22.72 2.90
N SER A 101 1.15 24.06 2.94
CA SER A 101 0.31 24.83 2.03
C SER A 101 0.88 24.77 0.61
N VAL A 102 0.06 24.38 -0.36
CA VAL A 102 0.41 24.38 -1.78
C VAL A 102 -0.13 25.65 -2.42
N GLY A 103 0.77 26.40 -3.08
CA GLY A 103 0.44 27.64 -3.79
C GLY A 103 0.64 28.93 -2.97
N THR A 104 0.49 30.07 -3.64
CA THR A 104 0.52 31.39 -3.01
C THR A 104 -0.79 31.61 -2.26
N VAL A 105 -0.78 31.32 -0.96
CA VAL A 105 -1.84 31.78 -0.06
C VAL A 105 -1.69 33.29 0.04
N ASP A 106 -2.48 34.04 -0.73
CA ASP A 106 -2.66 35.45 -0.45
C ASP A 106 -3.14 35.52 1.02
N ARG A 107 -2.34 36.15 1.88
CA ARG A 107 -2.61 36.31 3.31
C ARG A 107 -3.90 37.10 3.49
N VAL A 108 -5.05 36.44 3.39
CA VAL A 108 -6.31 37.05 3.76
C VAL A 108 -6.45 36.88 5.27
N THR A 109 -6.32 38.02 5.95
CA THR A 109 -6.40 38.18 7.39
C THR A 109 -7.73 37.64 7.96
N SER A 110 -7.60 36.97 9.09
CA SER A 110 -8.49 35.92 9.61
C SER A 110 -9.73 36.36 10.40
N HIS A 111 -10.44 37.43 10.02
CA HIS A 111 -11.55 37.92 10.87
C HIS A 111 -12.94 38.10 10.23
N TYR A 112 -13.15 37.76 8.96
CA TYR A 112 -14.46 38.01 8.28
C TYR A 112 -15.08 36.82 7.51
N TYR A 113 -14.82 35.58 7.95
CA TYR A 113 -15.22 34.36 7.23
C TYR A 113 -16.55 33.76 7.67
N ARG A 114 -17.64 34.53 7.68
CA ARG A 114 -19.00 33.95 7.82
C ARG A 114 -20.00 34.31 6.72
N ARG A 115 -19.66 35.20 5.76
CA ARG A 115 -20.68 35.69 4.81
C ARG A 115 -20.30 35.83 3.32
N ARG A 116 -19.11 35.45 2.86
CA ARG A 116 -18.78 35.54 1.41
C ARG A 116 -18.50 34.18 0.77
N ARG A 117 -19.26 33.88 -0.29
CA ARG A 117 -19.24 32.66 -1.13
C ARG A 117 -17.99 32.49 -2.00
N HIS A 118 -16.98 33.35 -1.86
CA HIS A 118 -15.74 33.31 -2.63
C HIS A 118 -14.55 33.39 -1.67
N THR A 119 -14.32 32.31 -0.95
CA THR A 119 -13.13 32.16 -0.13
C THR A 119 -12.35 30.99 -0.71
N GLU A 120 -11.24 31.32 -1.35
CA GLU A 120 -10.25 30.34 -1.79
C GLU A 120 -9.67 29.74 -0.52
N TYR A 121 -10.00 28.47 -0.28
CA TYR A 121 -9.40 27.72 0.80
C TYR A 121 -7.99 27.34 0.37
N PRO A 122 -6.97 27.53 1.24
CA PRO A 122 -5.63 27.05 0.94
C PRO A 122 -5.67 25.54 0.69
N GLU A 123 -4.97 25.09 -0.33
CA GLU A 123 -4.76 23.66 -0.57
C GLU A 123 -3.61 23.19 0.33
N TYR A 124 -3.79 22.05 0.99
CA TYR A 124 -2.77 21.46 1.84
C TYR A 124 -2.33 20.13 1.26
N GLU A 125 -1.03 19.93 1.11
CA GLU A 125 -0.42 18.64 0.84
C GLU A 125 -0.01 17.97 2.15
N LEU A 126 -0.26 16.67 2.24
CA LEU A 126 0.28 15.84 3.32
C LEU A 126 1.72 15.46 3.01
N CYS A 127 2.63 15.85 3.90
CA CYS A 127 4.05 15.54 3.77
C CYS A 127 4.54 14.68 4.94
N VAL A 128 5.33 13.66 4.62
CA VAL A 128 6.00 12.82 5.63
C VAL A 128 7.20 13.55 6.20
N LEU A 129 7.26 13.66 7.52
CA LEU A 129 8.40 14.19 8.25
C LEU A 129 9.49 13.13 8.33
N LYS A 130 10.36 13.06 7.30
CA LYS A 130 11.37 12.00 7.12
C LYS A 130 12.18 11.69 8.38
N GLN A 131 12.71 12.71 9.05
CA GLN A 131 13.50 12.53 10.27
C GLN A 131 12.70 11.88 11.42
N ASN A 132 11.44 12.28 11.59
CA ASN A 132 10.57 11.70 12.61
C ASN A 132 10.16 10.28 12.25
N TRP A 133 9.95 10.01 10.96
CA TRP A 133 9.70 8.68 10.44
C TRP A 133 10.89 7.73 10.65
N GLU A 134 12.11 8.17 10.33
CA GLU A 134 13.34 7.41 10.60
C GLU A 134 13.51 7.13 12.09
N THR A 135 13.33 8.15 12.93
CA THR A 135 13.38 8.00 14.39
C THR A 135 12.33 7.03 14.92
N TYR A 136 11.10 7.07 14.38
CA TYR A 136 10.04 6.13 14.73
C TYR A 136 10.39 4.70 14.28
N MET A 137 10.95 4.55 13.07
CA MET A 137 11.38 3.26 12.55
C MET A 137 12.51 2.64 13.37
N ASP A 138 13.35 3.45 13.99
CA ASP A 138 14.45 3.03 14.87
C ASP A 138 14.01 2.52 16.24
N LEU A 139 12.78 2.80 16.65
CA LEU A 139 12.20 2.20 17.84
C LEU A 139 12.01 0.69 17.66
N ASN A 140 12.17 -0.05 18.75
CA ASN A 140 11.80 -1.46 18.77
C ASN A 140 10.26 -1.62 18.76
N SER A 141 9.77 -2.83 18.46
CA SER A 141 8.34 -3.13 18.38
C SER A 141 7.57 -2.75 19.64
N HIS A 142 8.13 -3.00 20.82
CA HIS A 142 7.50 -2.67 22.10
C HIS A 142 7.37 -1.15 22.30
N GLU A 143 8.42 -0.38 22.01
CA GLU A 143 8.41 1.08 22.11
C GLU A 143 7.39 1.71 21.15
N LYS A 144 7.28 1.20 19.92
CA LYS A 144 6.27 1.63 18.94
C LYS A 144 4.87 1.39 19.48
N GLU A 145 4.60 0.20 19.99
CA GLU A 145 3.30 -0.14 20.56
C GLU A 145 2.97 0.68 21.79
N GLN A 146 3.93 0.95 22.66
CA GLN A 146 3.71 1.82 23.80
C GLN A 146 3.41 3.26 23.37
N LYS A 147 4.11 3.80 22.37
CA LYS A 147 3.78 5.12 21.82
C LYS A 147 2.35 5.16 21.28
N ILE A 148 1.96 4.15 20.49
CA ILE A 148 0.60 4.04 19.97
C ILE A 148 -0.40 3.93 21.13
N LEU A 149 -0.18 3.03 22.10
CA LEU A 149 -1.07 2.83 23.23
C LEU A 149 -1.27 4.12 24.05
N ASN A 150 -0.19 4.86 24.30
CA ASN A 150 -0.25 6.14 24.99
C ASN A 150 -1.09 7.15 24.21
N ILE A 151 -0.92 7.24 22.89
CA ILE A 151 -1.76 8.08 22.03
C ILE A 151 -3.23 7.66 22.15
N LEU A 152 -3.54 6.37 22.03
CA LEU A 152 -4.92 5.88 22.13
C LEU A 152 -5.54 6.13 23.50
N CYS A 153 -4.75 6.11 24.57
CA CYS A 153 -5.22 6.42 25.92
C CYS A 153 -5.42 7.91 26.15
N ASP A 154 -4.44 8.72 25.76
CA ASP A 154 -4.30 10.12 26.20
C ASP A 154 -4.95 11.14 25.26
N THR A 155 -5.16 10.77 24.00
CA THR A 155 -5.73 11.68 23.00
C THR A 155 -7.24 11.48 22.82
N GLU A 156 -7.88 12.51 22.27
CA GLU A 156 -9.29 12.46 21.86
C GLU A 156 -9.48 11.79 20.49
N ILE A 157 -8.44 11.15 19.92
CA ILE A 157 -8.57 10.41 18.64
C ILE A 157 -9.64 9.32 18.76
N ILE A 158 -9.65 8.62 19.90
CA ILE A 158 -10.73 7.70 20.23
C ILE A 158 -11.80 8.50 20.94
N GLU A 159 -12.91 8.71 20.24
CA GLU A 159 -14.10 9.28 20.85
C GLU A 159 -14.57 8.43 22.04
N PRO A 160 -15.28 9.01 23.02
CA PRO A 160 -15.69 8.30 24.22
C PRO A 160 -16.41 6.97 23.98
N GLU A 161 -16.00 5.92 24.68
CA GLU A 161 -16.54 4.57 24.52
C GLU A 161 -18.04 4.48 24.85
N PHE A 162 -18.59 5.44 25.61
CA PHE A 162 -20.03 5.50 25.90
C PHE A 162 -20.91 5.73 24.68
N TYR A 163 -20.43 6.46 23.67
CA TYR A 163 -21.29 7.08 22.65
C TYR A 163 -20.95 6.68 21.23
N ASN A 164 -19.71 6.26 20.97
CA ASN A 164 -19.28 5.93 19.62
C ASN A 164 -19.03 4.46 19.44
N LEU A 165 -19.30 3.99 18.23
CA LEU A 165 -18.99 2.62 17.87
C LEU A 165 -17.48 2.48 17.88
N PRO A 166 -16.92 1.44 18.52
CA PRO A 166 -15.58 1.00 18.22
C PRO A 166 -15.40 0.98 16.69
N ILE A 167 -14.24 1.44 16.21
CA ILE A 167 -13.95 1.48 14.77
C ILE A 167 -14.06 0.06 14.15
N TYR A 168 -14.00 -0.98 14.99
CA TYR A 168 -14.19 -2.40 14.67
C TYR A 168 -15.42 -3.09 15.28
N ALA A 169 -16.40 -2.36 15.83
CA ALA A 169 -17.54 -3.02 16.45
C ALA A 169 -18.34 -3.80 15.40
N GLU A 170 -18.21 -5.13 15.38
CA GLU A 170 -18.94 -5.96 14.42
C GLU A 170 -20.38 -6.25 14.89
N GLN A 171 -20.68 -6.16 16.19
CA GLN A 171 -21.94 -6.64 16.76
C GLN A 171 -22.59 -5.72 17.80
N VAL A 172 -22.05 -4.51 18.00
CA VAL A 172 -22.56 -3.51 18.96
C VAL A 172 -23.48 -2.47 18.29
N TYR A 173 -23.83 -2.68 17.02
CA TYR A 173 -24.78 -1.82 16.31
C TYR A 173 -26.16 -1.81 17.00
N GLY A 174 -26.50 -0.70 17.66
CA GLY A 174 -27.87 -0.41 18.09
C GLY A 174 -28.13 -0.17 19.58
N ASN A 175 -27.13 -0.14 20.46
CA ASN A 175 -27.38 0.20 21.88
C ASN A 175 -26.29 1.11 22.48
N ARG A 176 -25.99 2.17 21.75
CA ARG A 176 -25.22 3.29 22.27
C ARG A 176 -26.12 4.13 23.16
N PHE A 177 -25.55 4.72 24.19
CA PHE A 177 -26.27 5.81 24.82
C PHE A 177 -26.35 6.99 23.84
N SER A 178 -27.47 7.69 23.86
CA SER A 178 -27.61 8.89 23.05
C SER A 178 -26.52 9.90 23.44
N ILE A 179 -25.77 10.39 22.44
CA ILE A 179 -24.83 11.50 22.64
C ILE A 179 -25.57 12.76 23.15
N ARG A 180 -26.87 12.88 22.83
CA ARG A 180 -27.75 13.92 23.37
C ARG A 180 -28.24 13.47 24.75
N GLY A 181 -27.93 14.24 25.80
CA GLY A 181 -28.30 13.95 27.18
C GLY A 181 -27.15 13.35 27.97
N SER A 182 -26.94 12.02 27.88
CA SER A 182 -25.84 11.34 28.57
C SER A 182 -24.46 11.83 28.16
N GLY A 183 -24.24 12.02 26.85
CA GLY A 183 -23.00 12.54 26.25
C GLY A 183 -22.44 13.74 26.98
N ILE A 184 -23.23 14.81 26.98
CA ILE A 184 -22.82 16.11 27.50
C ILE A 184 -22.49 16.04 29.00
N ASN A 185 -23.26 15.28 29.78
CA ASN A 185 -23.13 15.29 31.23
C ASN A 185 -22.08 14.32 31.73
N ALA A 186 -22.01 13.08 31.25
CA ALA A 186 -21.05 12.10 31.76
C ALA A 186 -19.64 12.28 31.18
N GLN A 187 -19.52 12.77 29.93
CA GLN A 187 -18.22 12.94 29.29
C GLN A 187 -17.33 13.96 30.01
N GLN A 188 -17.88 15.10 30.44
CA GLN A 188 -17.13 16.15 31.12
C GLN A 188 -16.55 15.74 32.48
N TYR A 189 -17.11 14.70 33.13
CA TYR A 189 -16.65 14.23 34.44
C TYR A 189 -15.83 12.93 34.36
N THR A 190 -15.81 12.27 33.20
CA THR A 190 -15.04 11.05 32.99
C THR A 190 -13.62 11.39 32.56
N LYS A 191 -12.63 10.99 33.36
CA LYS A 191 -11.21 11.15 33.00
C LYS A 191 -10.75 9.99 32.12
N TYR A 192 -11.16 9.96 30.85
CA TYR A 192 -10.92 8.83 29.94
C TYR A 192 -9.48 8.32 29.93
N PRO A 193 -8.43 9.16 29.85
CA PRO A 193 -7.05 8.66 29.90
C PRO A 193 -6.73 7.86 31.17
N TYR A 194 -7.20 8.35 32.32
CA TYR A 194 -7.01 7.67 33.60
C TYR A 194 -7.81 6.36 33.66
N VAL A 195 -9.06 6.36 33.18
CA VAL A 195 -9.92 5.18 33.13
C VAL A 195 -9.30 4.10 32.24
N ARG A 196 -8.94 4.45 31.00
CA ARG A 196 -8.32 3.54 30.02
C ARG A 196 -7.04 2.91 30.58
N LYS A 197 -6.11 3.74 31.09
CA LYS A 197 -4.87 3.26 31.72
C LYS A 197 -5.12 2.34 32.91
N THR A 198 -6.09 2.67 33.76
CA THR A 198 -6.45 1.82 34.91
C THR A 198 -7.02 0.48 34.47
N LEU A 199 -7.91 0.45 33.48
CA LEU A 199 -8.47 -0.79 32.93
C LEU A 199 -7.39 -1.63 32.25
N LEU A 200 -6.49 -1.03 31.46
CA LEU A 200 -5.33 -1.73 30.88
C LEU A 200 -4.43 -2.33 31.95
N ASN A 201 -4.19 -1.60 33.05
CA ASN A 201 -3.41 -2.11 34.16
C ASN A 201 -4.07 -3.33 34.80
N ILE A 202 -5.40 -3.30 34.99
CA ILE A 202 -6.15 -4.46 35.49
C ILE A 202 -5.97 -5.66 34.55
N LEU A 203 -6.14 -5.45 33.24
CA LEU A 203 -5.97 -6.50 32.23
C LEU A 203 -4.54 -7.06 32.21
N GLY A 204 -3.53 -6.20 32.32
CA GLY A 204 -2.12 -6.59 32.33
C GLY A 204 -1.69 -7.44 33.53
N THR A 205 -2.47 -7.45 34.62
CA THR A 205 -2.25 -8.35 35.76
C THR A 205 -2.80 -9.77 35.57
N LEU A 206 -3.60 -10.00 34.53
CA LEU A 206 -4.22 -11.28 34.26
C LEU A 206 -3.24 -12.24 33.58
N GLU A 207 -3.41 -13.53 33.84
CA GLU A 207 -2.63 -14.59 33.19
C GLU A 207 -2.96 -14.64 31.68
N PRO A 208 -1.97 -14.49 30.78
CA PRO A 208 -2.16 -14.60 29.35
C PRO A 208 -2.67 -15.99 28.93
N GLY A 209 -3.42 -16.05 27.83
CA GLY A 209 -3.92 -17.31 27.27
C GLY A 209 -5.13 -17.91 28.00
N ARG A 210 -5.54 -17.33 29.13
CA ARG A 210 -6.68 -17.79 29.93
C ARG A 210 -7.95 -16.99 29.66
N TRP A 211 -9.10 -17.67 29.59
CA TRP A 211 -10.41 -17.04 29.41
C TRP A 211 -11.00 -16.58 30.75
N TYR A 212 -11.51 -15.34 30.75
CA TYR A 212 -12.14 -14.68 31.88
C TYR A 212 -13.56 -14.25 31.53
N LYS A 213 -14.48 -14.33 32.51
CA LYS A 213 -15.85 -13.85 32.33
C LYS A 213 -15.88 -12.32 32.34
N THR A 214 -16.43 -11.70 31.30
CA THR A 214 -16.60 -10.23 31.22
C THR A 214 -17.38 -9.70 32.43
N LYS A 215 -18.46 -10.40 32.80
CA LYS A 215 -19.24 -10.06 34.00
C LYS A 215 -18.38 -10.01 35.28
N SER A 216 -17.41 -10.91 35.42
CA SER A 216 -16.53 -10.92 36.59
C SER A 216 -15.50 -9.79 36.58
N LEU A 217 -15.08 -9.30 35.41
CA LEU A 217 -14.31 -8.06 35.31
C LEU A 217 -15.16 -6.85 35.75
N ILE A 218 -16.40 -6.76 35.28
CA ILE A 218 -17.33 -5.68 35.67
C ILE A 218 -17.57 -5.72 37.18
N ASP A 219 -17.83 -6.90 37.75
CA ASP A 219 -18.02 -7.07 39.20
C ASP A 219 -16.76 -6.69 39.99
N TYR A 220 -15.58 -7.01 39.46
CA TYR A 220 -14.30 -6.60 40.06
C TYR A 220 -14.12 -5.08 40.06
N VAL A 221 -14.37 -4.41 38.94
CA VAL A 221 -14.27 -2.94 38.84
C VAL A 221 -15.31 -2.29 39.74
N LYS A 222 -16.55 -2.76 39.75
CA LYS A 222 -17.62 -2.28 40.65
C LYS A 222 -17.20 -2.35 42.12
N LYS A 223 -16.55 -3.44 42.52
CA LYS A 223 -16.16 -3.67 43.92
C LYS A 223 -14.92 -2.87 44.33
N ASN A 224 -13.89 -2.85 43.48
CA ASN A 224 -12.57 -2.31 43.86
C ASN A 224 -12.33 -0.88 43.35
N HIS A 225 -13.06 -0.46 42.32
CA HIS A 225 -12.94 0.87 41.69
C HIS A 225 -14.32 1.47 41.35
N PRO A 226 -15.27 1.58 42.31
CA PRO A 226 -16.66 1.98 42.07
C PRO A 226 -16.86 3.38 41.47
N ASN A 227 -15.87 4.26 41.57
CA ASN A 227 -15.89 5.63 41.06
C ASN A 227 -14.87 5.83 39.93
N LEU A 228 -14.43 4.75 39.28
CA LEU A 228 -13.41 4.83 38.23
C LEU A 228 -13.93 5.61 37.03
N ILE A 229 -15.08 5.19 36.49
CA ILE A 229 -15.62 5.72 35.24
C ILE A 229 -16.44 6.96 35.53
N LEU A 230 -17.44 6.86 36.41
CA LEU A 230 -18.25 8.01 36.86
C LEU A 230 -18.02 8.25 38.34
N ASP A 231 -17.44 9.41 38.66
CA ASP A 231 -17.16 9.79 40.05
C ASP A 231 -18.42 10.39 40.69
N ARG A 232 -19.08 9.62 41.58
CA ARG A 232 -20.29 10.04 42.31
C ARG A 232 -20.12 11.33 43.11
N ALA A 233 -18.92 11.67 43.54
CA ALA A 233 -18.66 12.89 44.30
C ALA A 233 -18.56 14.14 43.40
N LYS A 234 -18.15 13.95 42.14
CA LYS A 234 -17.93 15.06 41.19
C LYS A 234 -19.00 15.19 40.13
N TYR A 235 -19.68 14.11 39.81
CA TYR A 235 -20.80 14.06 38.89
C TYR A 235 -22.04 14.54 39.64
N PRO A 236 -22.45 15.81 39.48
CA PRO A 236 -23.71 16.22 40.06
C PRO A 236 -24.77 15.53 39.20
N GLY A 237 -25.55 14.61 39.77
CA GLY A 237 -26.71 14.02 39.09
C GLY A 237 -27.79 15.05 38.72
N THR A 238 -27.44 16.33 38.61
CA THR A 238 -28.36 17.45 38.50
C THR A 238 -28.62 17.73 37.03
N GLY A 239 -29.64 17.09 36.50
CA GLY A 239 -30.43 17.71 35.44
C GLY A 239 -31.00 19.04 35.94
N LYS A 240 -31.70 19.78 35.06
CA LYS A 240 -32.50 20.97 35.42
C LYS A 240 -33.58 20.72 36.52
N ARG A 241 -33.65 19.51 37.05
CA ARG A 241 -34.42 19.11 38.23
C ARG A 241 -33.43 18.85 39.36
N GLU A 242 -33.15 19.86 40.18
CA GLU A 242 -32.42 19.73 41.45
C GLU A 242 -33.09 18.75 42.46
N LYS A 243 -34.20 18.12 42.07
CA LYS A 243 -35.05 17.26 42.91
C LYS A 243 -34.97 15.78 42.59
N ASP A 244 -34.25 15.38 41.54
CA ASP A 244 -34.13 13.96 41.17
C ASP A 244 -32.73 13.45 41.58
N PRO A 245 -32.60 12.60 42.63
CA PRO A 245 -31.32 12.12 43.11
C PRO A 245 -30.70 11.01 42.23
N ASN A 246 -31.33 10.65 41.10
CA ASN A 246 -30.88 9.55 40.27
C ASN A 246 -29.48 9.82 39.66
N PHE A 247 -28.47 9.07 40.12
CA PHE A 247 -27.10 9.16 39.61
C PHE A 247 -26.98 8.90 38.11
N TYR A 248 -27.85 8.07 37.51
CA TYR A 248 -27.79 7.72 36.09
C TYR A 248 -28.88 8.43 35.25
N TYR A 249 -29.43 9.56 35.71
CA TYR A 249 -30.63 10.21 35.13
C TYR A 249 -30.59 10.56 33.63
N CYS A 250 -29.40 10.63 33.04
CA CYS A 250 -29.23 10.94 31.62
C CYS A 250 -28.96 9.71 30.74
N PHE A 251 -28.87 8.51 31.33
CA PHE A 251 -28.66 7.26 30.63
C PHE A 251 -29.99 6.57 30.38
N TYR A 252 -30.29 6.31 29.11
CA TYR A 252 -31.55 5.70 28.69
C TYR A 252 -31.30 4.40 27.93
N GLU A 253 -32.05 3.35 28.28
CA GLU A 253 -32.12 2.13 27.50
C GLU A 253 -33.05 2.35 26.29
N GLN A 254 -32.54 2.09 25.09
CA GLN A 254 -33.32 2.12 23.87
C GLN A 254 -33.95 0.75 23.61
N LYS A 255 -35.28 0.71 23.47
CA LYS A 255 -35.98 -0.46 22.92
C LYS A 255 -36.10 -0.28 21.41
N MET A 256 -35.90 -1.35 20.65
CA MET A 256 -35.84 -1.38 19.17
C MET A 256 -36.97 -0.60 18.46
N HIS A 257 -38.14 -0.45 19.11
CA HIS A 257 -39.27 0.37 18.66
C HIS A 257 -40.04 1.06 19.82
N GLY A 258 -39.38 1.49 20.90
CA GLY A 258 -40.06 1.94 22.13
C GLY A 258 -39.57 3.24 22.74
N LYS A 259 -40.33 3.73 23.75
CA LYS A 259 -39.92 4.85 24.61
C LYS A 259 -38.61 4.51 25.32
N GLU A 260 -37.69 5.47 25.31
CA GLU A 260 -36.47 5.47 26.11
C GLU A 260 -36.81 5.28 27.59
N THR A 261 -36.17 4.32 28.25
CA THR A 261 -36.36 4.06 29.69
C THR A 261 -35.11 4.48 30.44
N GLU A 262 -35.25 5.43 31.35
CA GLU A 262 -34.15 5.92 32.18
C GLU A 262 -33.59 4.80 33.06
N VAL A 263 -32.26 4.74 33.18
CA VAL A 263 -31.60 3.84 34.13
C VAL A 263 -31.63 4.50 35.51
N HIS A 264 -32.30 3.86 36.46
CA HIS A 264 -32.39 4.36 37.83
C HIS A 264 -31.25 3.78 38.68
N ASP A 265 -30.66 4.61 39.55
CA ASP A 265 -29.64 4.22 40.54
C ASP A 265 -30.04 3.06 41.46
N ASN A 266 -31.32 2.97 41.81
CA ASN A 266 -31.91 1.92 42.62
C ASN A 266 -32.07 0.58 41.87
N ASP A 267 -31.85 0.55 40.55
CA ASP A 267 -31.78 -0.71 39.81
C ASP A 267 -30.54 -1.50 40.27
N PRO A 268 -30.68 -2.74 40.76
CA PRO A 268 -29.55 -3.57 41.16
C PRO A 268 -28.50 -3.77 40.06
N ARG A 269 -28.91 -3.62 38.79
CA ARG A 269 -28.08 -3.73 37.58
C ARG A 269 -27.67 -2.38 37.00
N ALA A 270 -27.94 -1.25 37.65
CA ALA A 270 -27.64 0.09 37.12
C ALA A 270 -26.17 0.24 36.70
N PHE A 271 -25.25 -0.17 37.58
CA PHE A 271 -23.81 -0.16 37.27
C PHE A 271 -23.49 -1.01 36.04
N HIS A 272 -24.01 -2.24 35.96
CA HIS A 272 -23.77 -3.13 34.82
C HIS A 272 -24.33 -2.57 33.51
N LYS A 273 -25.48 -1.89 33.57
CA LYS A 273 -26.13 -1.27 32.40
C LYS A 273 -25.36 -0.07 31.85
N VAL A 274 -24.74 0.73 32.72
CA VAL A 274 -24.05 1.98 32.34
C VAL A 274 -22.53 1.78 32.29
N GLU A 275 -21.89 1.65 33.45
CA GLU A 275 -20.43 1.54 33.55
C GLU A 275 -19.92 0.16 33.11
N GLY A 276 -20.70 -0.90 33.32
CA GLY A 276 -20.40 -2.22 32.76
C GLY A 276 -20.40 -2.22 31.24
N ARG A 277 -21.31 -1.46 30.62
CA ARG A 277 -21.36 -1.27 29.16
C ARG A 277 -20.12 -0.53 28.66
N TYR A 278 -19.68 0.51 29.39
CA TYR A 278 -18.41 1.18 29.10
C TYR A 278 -17.24 0.19 29.11
N ILE A 279 -17.14 -0.68 30.13
CA ILE A 279 -16.07 -1.68 30.23
C ILE A 279 -16.11 -2.65 29.03
N THR A 280 -17.30 -3.12 28.66
CA THR A 280 -17.49 -3.98 27.49
C THR A 280 -17.04 -3.30 26.20
N TYR A 281 -17.43 -2.05 25.97
CA TYR A 281 -17.01 -1.29 24.79
C TYR A 281 -15.52 -0.99 24.81
N PHE A 282 -14.97 -0.66 25.97
CA PHE A 282 -13.54 -0.50 26.15
C PHE A 282 -12.77 -1.75 25.72
N LEU A 283 -13.22 -2.98 26.06
CA LEU A 283 -12.57 -4.21 25.60
C LEU A 283 -12.52 -4.33 24.07
N GLU A 284 -13.58 -3.90 23.37
CA GLU A 284 -13.68 -3.95 21.90
C GLU A 284 -13.02 -2.77 21.19
N THR A 285 -12.65 -1.70 21.92
CA THR A 285 -11.84 -0.59 21.38
C THR A 285 -10.35 -0.90 21.53
N ILE A 286 -9.65 -0.25 22.46
CA ILE A 286 -8.18 -0.23 22.53
C ILE A 286 -7.61 -1.64 22.67
N PRO A 287 -8.04 -2.49 23.61
CA PRO A 287 -7.46 -3.81 23.82
C PRO A 287 -7.63 -4.71 22.61
N TYR A 288 -8.81 -4.76 22.00
CA TYR A 288 -9.03 -5.60 20.82
C TYR A 288 -8.33 -5.05 19.57
N MET A 289 -8.37 -3.73 19.34
CA MET A 289 -7.68 -3.08 18.21
C MET A 289 -6.16 -3.24 18.25
N MET A 290 -5.58 -3.27 19.45
CA MET A 290 -4.15 -3.46 19.69
C MET A 290 -3.75 -4.94 19.87
N ASN A 291 -4.67 -5.89 19.64
CA ASN A 291 -4.44 -7.33 19.86
C ASN A 291 -3.97 -7.69 21.29
N LEU A 292 -4.43 -6.93 22.28
CA LEU A 292 -4.17 -7.21 23.70
C LEU A 292 -5.19 -8.22 24.26
N VAL A 293 -6.36 -8.35 23.65
CA VAL A 293 -7.37 -9.33 24.07
C VAL A 293 -8.04 -10.00 22.88
N ASP A 294 -8.40 -11.27 23.08
CA ASP A 294 -9.41 -11.97 22.29
C ASP A 294 -10.77 -11.84 22.95
N LEU A 295 -11.82 -11.80 22.13
CA LEU A 295 -13.19 -11.59 22.58
C LEU A 295 -14.11 -12.74 22.15
N ALA A 296 -14.94 -13.21 23.08
CA ALA A 296 -15.98 -14.20 22.83
C ALA A 296 -17.35 -13.54 22.87
N TYR A 297 -18.11 -13.72 21.80
CA TYR A 297 -19.41 -13.10 21.61
C TYR A 297 -20.53 -14.12 21.78
N THR A 298 -21.65 -13.71 22.37
CA THR A 298 -22.91 -14.45 22.20
C THR A 298 -23.53 -14.13 20.86
N THR A 299 -24.26 -15.10 20.30
CA THR A 299 -25.18 -14.84 19.21
C THR A 299 -26.11 -13.68 19.58
N PRO A 300 -26.20 -12.62 18.75
CA PRO A 300 -27.09 -11.50 19.02
C PRO A 300 -28.52 -12.00 19.20
N LYS A 301 -29.14 -11.75 20.35
CA LYS A 301 -30.57 -12.02 20.56
C LYS A 301 -31.35 -10.71 20.46
N PRO A 302 -32.48 -10.67 19.72
CA PRO A 302 -33.34 -9.49 19.67
C PRO A 302 -33.74 -9.06 21.09
N GLY A 303 -33.49 -7.80 21.44
CA GLY A 303 -33.91 -7.21 22.72
C GLY A 303 -33.00 -7.40 23.93
N LEU A 304 -31.84 -8.07 23.81
CA LEU A 304 -30.80 -8.06 24.85
C LEU A 304 -29.93 -6.79 24.75
N PRO A 305 -29.52 -6.18 25.88
CA PRO A 305 -28.52 -5.12 25.86
C PRO A 305 -27.14 -5.65 25.39
N PRO A 306 -26.46 -4.99 24.43
CA PRO A 306 -25.11 -5.33 23.96
C PRO A 306 -24.01 -5.39 25.02
N ALA A 307 -24.24 -4.82 26.20
CA ALA A 307 -23.35 -5.00 27.35
C ALA A 307 -23.16 -6.49 27.74
N GLU A 308 -24.08 -7.36 27.32
CA GLU A 308 -24.01 -8.82 27.51
C GLU A 308 -23.49 -9.58 26.27
N HIS A 309 -23.12 -8.88 25.17
CA HIS A 309 -22.67 -9.54 23.95
C HIS A 309 -21.27 -10.13 24.09
N ILE A 310 -20.34 -9.43 24.74
CA ILE A 310 -19.01 -9.98 25.04
C ILE A 310 -19.12 -10.77 26.34
N THR A 311 -19.17 -12.09 26.25
CA THR A 311 -19.34 -12.96 27.43
C THR A 311 -18.04 -13.28 28.13
N ALA A 312 -16.97 -13.38 27.36
CA ALA A 312 -15.65 -13.67 27.86
C ALA A 312 -14.58 -12.94 27.04
N PHE A 313 -13.41 -12.81 27.66
CA PHE A 313 -12.22 -12.28 27.01
C PHE A 313 -10.99 -13.09 27.47
N ARG A 314 -9.94 -13.06 26.66
CA ARG A 314 -8.65 -13.67 26.98
C ARG A 314 -7.55 -12.67 26.71
N CYS A 315 -6.69 -12.41 27.69
CA CYS A 315 -5.52 -11.56 27.48
C CYS A 315 -4.48 -12.30 26.64
N THR A 316 -3.93 -11.63 25.63
CA THR A 316 -2.83 -12.16 24.83
C THR A 316 -1.50 -11.98 25.56
N THR A 317 -0.44 -12.62 25.06
CA THR A 317 0.93 -12.37 25.56
C THR A 317 1.30 -10.89 25.42
N GLN A 318 0.85 -10.25 24.33
CA GLN A 318 1.08 -8.83 24.07
C GLN A 318 0.56 -7.92 25.18
N CYS A 319 -0.62 -8.23 25.73
CA CYS A 319 -1.19 -7.47 26.86
C CYS A 319 -0.24 -7.41 28.06
N ARG A 320 0.41 -8.53 28.35
CA ARG A 320 1.40 -8.59 29.42
C ARG A 320 2.67 -7.86 29.05
N THR A 321 3.22 -8.08 27.86
CA THR A 321 4.46 -7.42 27.40
C THR A 321 4.34 -5.91 27.43
N VAL A 322 3.23 -5.36 26.94
CA VAL A 322 2.97 -3.91 26.95
C VAL A 322 2.82 -3.38 28.38
N HIS A 323 2.26 -4.18 29.31
CA HIS A 323 2.05 -3.79 30.71
C HIS A 323 3.30 -3.93 31.59
N SER A 324 4.05 -5.02 31.47
CA SER A 324 5.14 -5.36 32.40
C SER A 324 6.40 -4.52 32.21
N GLN A 325 6.44 -3.63 31.19
CA GLN A 325 7.65 -2.95 30.73
C GLN A 325 8.82 -3.93 30.53
N ASP A 326 8.52 -5.21 30.31
CA ASP A 326 9.52 -6.24 30.16
C ASP A 326 10.01 -6.14 28.72
N VAL A 327 11.06 -5.33 28.54
CA VAL A 327 11.64 -4.93 27.24
C VAL A 327 12.46 -6.06 26.61
N GLN A 328 12.17 -7.32 26.94
CA GLN A 328 12.73 -8.41 26.14
C GLN A 328 12.06 -8.34 24.77
N ALA A 329 12.69 -7.56 23.88
CA ALA A 329 12.38 -7.49 22.47
C ALA A 329 12.34 -8.94 21.99
N HIS A 330 11.13 -9.44 21.72
CA HIS A 330 11.00 -10.73 21.06
C HIS A 330 11.53 -10.50 19.64
N PRO A 331 12.69 -11.09 19.27
CA PRO A 331 13.15 -11.00 17.90
C PRO A 331 12.08 -11.59 16.98
N THR A 332 11.72 -10.85 15.94
CA THR A 332 10.81 -11.33 14.91
C THR A 332 11.45 -12.51 14.20
N TYR A 333 10.78 -13.66 14.28
CA TYR A 333 11.19 -14.86 13.55
C TYR A 333 10.25 -15.15 12.39
N ALA A 334 10.84 -15.58 11.29
CA ALA A 334 10.16 -16.02 10.09
C ALA A 334 10.45 -17.51 9.89
N LYS A 335 9.40 -18.29 9.65
CA LYS A 335 9.55 -19.68 9.24
C LYS A 335 9.80 -19.71 7.74
N ILE A 336 11.02 -20.06 7.34
CA ILE A 336 11.43 -20.15 5.94
C ILE A 336 11.44 -21.62 5.52
N LEU A 337 10.57 -21.99 4.59
CA LEU A 337 10.45 -23.36 4.10
C LEU A 337 11.42 -23.64 2.95
N PRO A 338 11.82 -24.92 2.75
CA PRO A 338 12.58 -25.36 1.57
C PRO A 338 11.90 -25.03 0.23
N THR A 339 10.59 -24.77 0.23
CA THR A 339 9.79 -24.37 -0.93
C THR A 339 9.90 -22.88 -1.27
N PHE A 340 10.82 -22.15 -0.63
CA PHE A 340 11.01 -20.70 -0.75
C PHE A 340 9.85 -19.85 -0.22
N GLU A 341 8.99 -20.46 0.59
CA GLU A 341 7.90 -19.77 1.27
C GLU A 341 8.35 -19.26 2.63
N VAL A 342 7.95 -18.05 2.96
CA VAL A 342 8.31 -17.36 4.20
C VAL A 342 7.03 -17.02 4.93
N PHE A 343 6.94 -17.44 6.19
CA PHE A 343 5.79 -17.21 7.06
C PHE A 343 6.21 -16.32 8.22
N VAL A 344 5.61 -15.13 8.33
CA VAL A 344 5.85 -14.19 9.43
C VAL A 344 4.55 -13.98 10.20
N PRO A 345 4.45 -14.36 11.48
CA PRO A 345 3.26 -14.09 12.30
C PRO A 345 2.96 -12.58 12.33
N LEU A 346 1.69 -12.19 12.27
CA LEU A 346 1.30 -10.78 12.35
C LEU A 346 1.68 -10.14 13.71
N GLU A 347 1.65 -10.94 14.77
CA GLU A 347 2.01 -10.51 16.13
C GLU A 347 3.48 -10.09 16.21
N ASP A 348 4.34 -10.78 15.45
CA ASP A 348 5.78 -10.51 15.37
C ASP A 348 6.11 -9.47 14.29
N PHE A 349 5.13 -8.76 13.74
CA PHE A 349 5.36 -7.80 12.67
C PHE A 349 6.40 -6.75 13.10
N ASP A 350 7.46 -6.62 12.31
CA ASP A 350 8.47 -5.58 12.43
C ASP A 350 8.59 -4.89 11.07
N GLU A 351 8.44 -3.56 11.05
CA GLU A 351 8.41 -2.79 9.82
C GLU A 351 9.74 -2.86 9.06
N LYS A 352 10.89 -2.90 9.76
CA LYS A 352 12.21 -2.96 9.12
C LYS A 352 12.42 -4.30 8.43
N ILE A 353 12.04 -5.38 9.10
CA ILE A 353 12.09 -6.72 8.53
C ILE A 353 11.14 -6.81 7.33
N PHE A 354 9.93 -6.27 7.46
CA PHE A 354 8.96 -6.31 6.38
C PHE A 354 9.39 -5.49 5.16
N ILE A 355 9.97 -4.29 5.33
CA ILE A 355 10.56 -3.50 4.23
C ILE A 355 11.57 -4.34 3.45
N ARG A 356 12.46 -5.06 4.16
CA ARG A 356 13.45 -5.91 3.50
C ARG A 356 12.81 -7.12 2.84
N LEU A 357 11.83 -7.75 3.48
CA LEU A 357 11.07 -8.85 2.86
C LEU A 357 10.32 -8.41 1.60
N GLU A 358 9.70 -7.22 1.57
CA GLU A 358 9.00 -6.69 0.40
C GLU A 358 9.94 -6.54 -0.81
N LYS A 359 11.22 -6.21 -0.57
CA LYS A 359 12.24 -6.14 -1.61
C LYS A 359 12.57 -7.49 -2.21
N TYR A 360 12.59 -8.57 -1.42
CA TYR A 360 13.06 -9.90 -1.87
C TYR A 360 11.95 -10.90 -2.17
N THR A 361 10.72 -10.63 -1.74
CA THR A 361 9.62 -11.58 -1.77
C THR A 361 8.36 -11.00 -2.43
N LYS A 362 7.47 -11.87 -2.89
CA LYS A 362 6.11 -11.52 -3.27
C LYS A 362 5.12 -11.97 -2.19
N LEU A 363 4.11 -11.16 -1.93
CA LEU A 363 3.01 -11.51 -1.06
C LEU A 363 2.08 -12.51 -1.76
N LEU A 364 1.84 -13.67 -1.14
CA LEU A 364 0.89 -14.68 -1.59
C LEU A 364 -0.46 -14.50 -0.90
N SER A 365 -0.45 -14.41 0.43
CA SER A 365 -1.63 -14.13 1.22
C SER A 365 -1.28 -13.38 2.50
N GLU A 366 -2.27 -12.70 3.05
CA GLU A 366 -2.19 -11.92 4.28
C GLU A 366 -3.42 -12.24 5.10
N ASP A 367 -3.25 -13.02 6.16
CA ASP A 367 -4.26 -13.29 7.18
C ASP A 367 -3.57 -13.21 8.54
N LYS A 368 -3.68 -14.20 9.44
CA LYS A 368 -2.94 -14.24 10.72
C LYS A 368 -1.41 -14.28 10.58
N VAL A 369 -0.94 -14.64 9.39
CA VAL A 369 0.47 -14.77 9.03
C VAL A 369 0.65 -14.15 7.65
N TYR A 370 1.77 -13.45 7.45
CA TYR A 370 2.20 -13.10 6.11
C TYR A 370 2.76 -14.33 5.42
N HIS A 371 2.07 -14.78 4.37
CA HIS A 371 2.56 -15.80 3.48
C HIS A 371 3.26 -15.12 2.31
N LEU A 372 4.57 -15.16 2.33
CA LEU A 372 5.44 -14.58 1.32
C LEU A 372 6.15 -15.69 0.55
N LYS A 373 6.62 -15.37 -0.65
CA LYS A 373 7.48 -16.26 -1.44
C LYS A 373 8.68 -15.51 -1.96
N ILE A 374 9.87 -16.03 -1.70
CA ILE A 374 11.12 -15.48 -2.24
C ILE A 374 11.00 -15.45 -3.76
N ASP A 375 11.24 -14.27 -4.34
CA ASP A 375 11.05 -14.03 -5.77
C ASP A 375 12.39 -13.71 -6.43
N LYS A 376 12.79 -14.59 -7.36
CA LYS A 376 14.07 -14.48 -8.06
C LYS A 376 14.24 -13.15 -8.78
N LYS A 377 13.19 -12.64 -9.44
CA LYS A 377 13.29 -11.39 -10.23
C LYS A 377 13.54 -10.20 -9.33
N LYS A 378 12.85 -10.16 -8.19
CA LYS A 378 13.03 -9.14 -7.18
C LYS A 378 14.45 -9.13 -6.58
N ILE A 379 14.98 -10.30 -6.26
CA ILE A 379 16.37 -10.43 -5.76
C ILE A 379 17.38 -9.97 -6.81
N LEU A 380 17.23 -10.42 -8.05
CA LEU A 380 18.11 -9.99 -9.15
C LEU A 380 18.07 -8.47 -9.34
N ALA A 381 16.88 -7.85 -9.27
CA ALA A 381 16.76 -6.39 -9.33
C ALA A 381 17.49 -5.68 -8.17
N CYS A 382 17.46 -6.23 -6.95
CA CYS A 382 18.22 -5.68 -5.84
C CYS A 382 19.74 -5.78 -6.07
N ILE A 383 20.21 -6.90 -6.63
CA ILE A 383 21.62 -7.11 -6.98
C ILE A 383 22.05 -6.13 -8.08
N GLU A 384 21.21 -5.91 -9.10
CA GLU A 384 21.45 -4.91 -10.15
C GLU A 384 21.58 -3.49 -9.58
N THR A 385 20.82 -3.16 -8.53
CA THR A 385 20.93 -1.87 -7.82
C THR A 385 22.12 -1.77 -6.86
N GLY A 386 22.93 -2.83 -6.72
CA GLY A 386 24.17 -2.84 -5.96
C GLY A 386 24.11 -3.51 -4.58
N GLU A 387 22.99 -4.17 -4.21
CA GLU A 387 22.96 -5.00 -3.00
C GLU A 387 23.75 -6.31 -3.21
N LYS A 388 24.57 -6.71 -2.24
CA LYS A 388 25.36 -7.94 -2.33
C LYS A 388 24.53 -9.17 -1.93
N ILE A 389 24.77 -10.30 -2.57
CA ILE A 389 24.02 -11.54 -2.26
C ILE A 389 24.30 -12.01 -0.83
N GLU A 390 25.50 -11.78 -0.32
CA GLU A 390 25.89 -12.11 1.06
C GLU A 390 25.03 -11.35 2.08
N ASP A 391 24.69 -10.09 1.81
CA ASP A 391 23.86 -9.26 2.68
C ASP A 391 22.38 -9.72 2.69
N ILE A 392 21.90 -10.23 1.55
CA ILE A 392 20.57 -10.82 1.40
C ILE A 392 20.49 -12.15 2.15
N LEU A 393 21.52 -13.00 2.02
CA LEU A 393 21.62 -14.26 2.75
C LEU A 393 21.72 -14.05 4.26
N ALA A 394 22.58 -13.12 4.69
CA ALA A 394 22.73 -12.75 6.09
C ALA A 394 21.40 -12.29 6.70
N PHE A 395 20.61 -11.53 5.93
CA PHE A 395 19.27 -11.13 6.34
C PHE A 395 18.34 -12.33 6.54
N PHE A 396 18.17 -13.20 5.55
CA PHE A 396 17.29 -14.37 5.69
C PHE A 396 17.74 -15.30 6.83
N ARG A 397 19.05 -15.43 7.07
CA ARG A 397 19.59 -16.16 8.22
C ARG A 397 19.25 -15.47 9.55
N SER A 398 19.31 -14.14 9.62
CA SER A 398 19.04 -13.37 10.85
C SER A 398 17.59 -13.42 11.30
N ILE A 399 16.65 -13.56 10.36
CA ILE A 399 15.22 -13.63 10.66
C ILE A 399 14.68 -15.06 10.71
N ALA A 400 15.48 -16.06 10.35
CA ALA A 400 15.03 -17.45 10.39
C ALA A 400 14.72 -17.87 11.84
N ASP A 401 13.67 -18.66 12.01
CA ASP A 401 13.35 -19.27 13.31
C ASP A 401 14.47 -20.21 13.80
N SER A 402 14.28 -20.82 14.97
CA SER A 402 15.25 -21.76 15.56
C SER A 402 15.73 -22.91 14.65
N LYS A 403 15.01 -23.21 13.56
CA LYS A 403 15.42 -24.24 12.58
C LYS A 403 16.42 -23.72 11.55
N GLY A 404 16.63 -22.42 11.48
CA GLY A 404 17.54 -21.77 10.55
C GLY A 404 17.03 -21.73 9.10
N LEU A 405 17.84 -21.16 8.22
CA LEU A 405 17.58 -21.11 6.79
C LEU A 405 17.92 -22.47 6.16
N ALA A 406 16.98 -23.06 5.41
CA ALA A 406 17.22 -24.33 4.72
C ALA A 406 18.36 -24.23 3.69
N ASP A 407 19.25 -25.22 3.68
CA ASP A 407 20.46 -25.23 2.82
C ASP A 407 20.14 -25.09 1.33
N ASN A 408 19.06 -25.73 0.87
CA ASN A 408 18.64 -25.64 -0.53
C ASN A 408 18.20 -24.22 -0.91
N VAL A 409 17.62 -23.47 0.03
CA VAL A 409 17.26 -22.06 -0.19
C VAL A 409 18.51 -21.20 -0.22
N ALA A 410 19.45 -21.41 0.69
CA ALA A 410 20.72 -20.69 0.71
C ALA A 410 21.52 -20.91 -0.60
N TYR A 411 21.65 -22.17 -1.03
CA TYR A 411 22.35 -22.53 -2.27
C TYR A 411 21.74 -21.87 -3.51
N GLU A 412 20.41 -21.88 -3.63
CA GLU A 412 19.73 -21.27 -4.76
C GLU A 412 19.88 -19.74 -4.77
N LEU A 413 19.83 -19.09 -3.60
CA LEU A 413 20.09 -17.66 -3.46
C LEU A 413 21.52 -17.30 -3.89
N GLU A 414 22.52 -18.06 -3.45
CA GLU A 414 23.92 -17.90 -3.91
C GLU A 414 24.02 -18.04 -5.44
N SER A 415 23.31 -19.02 -6.02
CA SER A 415 23.25 -19.19 -7.47
C SER A 415 22.63 -17.99 -8.19
N TYR A 416 21.70 -17.26 -7.57
CA TYR A 416 21.15 -16.04 -8.16
C TYR A 416 22.20 -14.93 -8.25
N GLY A 417 23.01 -14.75 -7.20
CA GLY A 417 24.16 -13.84 -7.21
C GLY A 417 25.14 -14.19 -8.33
N ALA A 418 25.52 -15.47 -8.42
CA ALA A 418 26.43 -15.94 -9.46
C ALA A 418 25.88 -15.78 -10.89
N HIS A 419 24.55 -15.73 -11.08
CA HIS A 419 23.94 -15.51 -12.39
C HIS A 419 23.90 -14.03 -12.79
N ALA A 420 23.68 -13.13 -11.84
CA ALA A 420 23.70 -11.70 -12.08
C ALA A 420 25.09 -11.21 -12.55
N GLU A 421 26.16 -11.85 -12.06
CA GLU A 421 27.53 -11.48 -12.44
C GLU A 421 27.98 -11.98 -13.82
N LYS A 422 27.32 -13.02 -14.37
CA LYS A 422 27.78 -13.73 -15.59
C LYS A 422 27.50 -12.98 -16.89
N ILE A 423 26.46 -12.15 -16.94
CA ILE A 423 26.08 -11.43 -18.16
C ILE A 423 25.97 -9.95 -17.81
N LYS A 424 27.06 -9.21 -18.04
CA LYS A 424 27.06 -7.76 -17.97
C LYS A 424 26.88 -7.20 -19.37
N ASP A 425 25.71 -6.63 -19.63
CA ASP A 425 25.55 -5.74 -20.78
C ASP A 425 26.30 -4.44 -20.45
N THR A 426 27.44 -4.23 -21.09
CA THR A 426 28.26 -3.03 -20.88
C THR A 426 27.67 -1.81 -21.58
N GLY A 427 26.54 -1.93 -22.29
CA GLY A 427 25.82 -0.83 -22.94
C GLY A 427 26.60 -0.12 -24.07
N ALA A 428 27.81 -0.58 -24.36
CA ALA A 428 28.74 0.07 -25.26
C ALA A 428 28.93 -0.81 -26.50
N THR A 429 28.02 -0.66 -27.45
CA THR A 429 28.08 -1.31 -28.75
C THR A 429 28.29 -0.27 -29.83
N SER A 430 29.49 0.28 -29.89
CA SER A 430 29.98 0.89 -31.12
C SER A 430 31.26 0.20 -31.53
N ILE A 431 31.31 -0.19 -32.79
CA ILE A 431 32.51 -0.70 -33.45
C ILE A 431 33.12 0.49 -34.18
N ILE A 432 34.40 0.74 -33.95
CA ILE A 432 35.17 1.68 -34.78
C ILE A 432 35.96 0.87 -35.81
N GLU A 433 35.77 1.22 -37.08
CA GLU A 433 36.52 0.67 -38.21
C GLU A 433 37.58 1.69 -38.63
N PHE A 434 38.82 1.23 -38.74
CA PHE A 434 39.94 2.00 -39.24
C PHE A 434 40.24 1.61 -40.70
N PRO A 435 40.70 2.56 -41.53
CA PRO A 435 40.95 2.31 -42.95
C PRO A 435 42.08 1.30 -43.20
N ASP A 436 43.01 1.16 -42.27
CA ASP A 436 44.15 0.25 -42.37
C ASP A 436 44.72 -0.11 -40.98
N ALA A 437 45.48 -1.20 -40.94
CA ALA A 437 46.04 -1.74 -39.70
C ALA A 437 47.13 -0.86 -39.06
N ALA A 438 47.83 -0.03 -39.83
CA ALA A 438 48.82 0.88 -39.28
C ALA A 438 48.14 2.02 -38.51
N THR A 439 47.08 2.60 -39.09
CA THR A 439 46.22 3.59 -38.45
C THR A 439 45.57 3.04 -37.18
N ALA A 440 45.01 1.83 -37.26
CA ALA A 440 44.41 1.16 -36.11
C ALA A 440 45.42 1.00 -34.96
N LYS A 441 46.65 0.57 -35.24
CA LYS A 441 47.70 0.35 -34.22
C LYS A 441 48.16 1.65 -33.54
N ILE A 442 48.23 2.76 -34.30
CA ILE A 442 48.57 4.07 -33.74
C ILE A 442 47.46 4.52 -32.78
N LEU A 443 46.20 4.41 -33.19
CA LEU A 443 45.06 4.88 -32.42
C LEU A 443 44.71 3.94 -31.25
N GLU A 444 45.01 2.64 -31.36
CA GLU A 444 44.93 1.66 -30.26
C GLU A 444 45.77 2.11 -29.06
N SER A 445 47.02 2.54 -29.30
CA SER A 445 47.91 3.01 -28.23
C SER A 445 47.43 4.32 -27.58
N ARG A 446 46.72 5.17 -28.33
CA ARG A 446 46.27 6.50 -27.89
C ARG A 446 44.92 6.47 -27.16
N TYR A 447 44.07 5.48 -27.47
CA TYR A 447 42.71 5.37 -26.94
C TYR A 447 42.42 4.04 -26.25
N ASN A 448 43.45 3.32 -25.79
CA ASN A 448 43.33 2.02 -25.14
C ASN A 448 42.27 1.99 -24.02
N ASP A 449 42.15 3.07 -23.24
CA ASP A 449 41.19 3.19 -22.14
C ASP A 449 39.72 3.18 -22.61
N HIS A 450 39.48 3.49 -23.88
CA HIS A 450 38.16 3.48 -24.51
C HIS A 450 37.86 2.17 -25.26
N ILE A 451 38.85 1.30 -25.47
CA ILE A 451 38.70 0.04 -26.18
C ILE A 451 38.25 -1.05 -25.19
N ALA A 452 37.11 -1.67 -25.50
CA ALA A 452 36.58 -2.84 -24.81
C ALA A 452 37.26 -4.12 -25.28
N LEU A 453 37.36 -4.28 -26.59
CA LEU A 453 37.87 -5.49 -27.24
C LEU A 453 38.41 -5.17 -28.62
N LYS A 454 39.55 -5.77 -28.98
CA LYS A 454 40.05 -5.80 -30.36
C LYS A 454 39.43 -6.96 -31.11
N LEU A 455 38.65 -6.67 -32.16
CA LEU A 455 37.98 -7.71 -32.96
C LEU A 455 38.93 -8.25 -34.04
N ASP A 456 39.64 -7.36 -34.73
CA ASP A 456 40.71 -7.69 -35.67
C ASP A 456 41.75 -6.56 -35.76
N ASN A 457 42.52 -6.50 -36.85
CA ASN A 457 43.56 -5.47 -37.03
C ASN A 457 43.01 -4.08 -37.38
N THR A 458 41.72 -3.93 -37.68
CA THR A 458 41.08 -2.69 -38.11
C THR A 458 39.78 -2.37 -37.38
N HIS A 459 39.24 -3.27 -36.56
CA HIS A 459 37.95 -3.12 -35.88
C HIS A 459 38.07 -3.28 -34.38
N PHE A 460 37.68 -2.27 -33.61
CA PHE A 460 37.66 -2.32 -32.15
C PHE A 460 36.25 -2.07 -31.60
N LEU A 461 35.86 -2.80 -30.55
CA LEU A 461 34.68 -2.55 -29.74
C LEU A 461 35.02 -1.52 -28.65
N LEU A 462 34.13 -0.57 -28.38
CA LEU A 462 34.39 0.55 -27.48
C LEU A 462 33.57 0.46 -26.18
N LYS A 463 34.10 0.98 -25.05
CA LYS A 463 33.40 1.06 -23.74
C LYS A 463 32.56 2.33 -23.55
N ASN A 464 32.81 3.38 -24.33
CA ASN A 464 32.14 4.69 -24.27
C ASN A 464 32.35 5.44 -25.60
N ALA A 465 31.51 5.13 -26.60
CA ALA A 465 31.68 5.63 -27.96
C ALA A 465 31.57 7.17 -28.04
N ASP A 466 30.63 7.77 -27.30
CA ASP A 466 30.41 9.21 -27.32
C ASP A 466 31.63 10.00 -26.84
N LYS A 467 32.22 9.57 -25.71
CA LYS A 467 33.45 10.18 -25.17
C LYS A 467 34.64 10.01 -26.10
N LEU A 468 34.74 8.87 -26.79
CA LEU A 468 35.80 8.67 -27.78
C LEU A 468 35.58 9.58 -29.01
N ASN A 469 34.34 9.73 -29.48
CA ASN A 469 34.03 10.63 -30.59
C ASN A 469 34.41 12.09 -30.28
N GLU A 470 34.09 12.58 -29.08
CA GLU A 470 34.52 13.91 -28.62
C GLU A 470 36.04 14.06 -28.67
N LYS A 471 36.77 13.03 -28.20
CA LYS A 471 38.23 13.04 -28.16
C LYS A 471 38.86 12.93 -29.56
N LEU A 472 38.28 12.12 -30.44
CA LEU A 472 38.69 12.00 -31.84
C LEU A 472 38.51 13.33 -32.57
N ILE A 473 37.38 14.00 -32.38
CA ILE A 473 37.11 15.32 -32.96
C ILE A 473 38.12 16.35 -32.43
N ALA A 474 38.39 16.36 -31.12
CA ALA A 474 39.39 17.23 -30.51
C ALA A 474 40.81 16.99 -31.06
N ASP A 475 41.14 15.73 -31.37
CA ASP A 475 42.40 15.32 -31.98
C ASP A 475 42.45 15.50 -33.52
N GLY A 476 41.41 16.12 -34.11
CA GLY A 476 41.34 16.45 -35.54
C GLY A 476 40.86 15.30 -36.44
N HIS A 477 40.36 14.22 -35.86
CA HIS A 477 39.74 13.11 -36.58
C HIS A 477 38.23 13.34 -36.69
N LEU A 478 37.67 13.17 -37.89
CA LEU A 478 36.22 13.25 -38.13
C LEU A 478 35.65 11.84 -38.31
N PRO A 479 35.22 11.16 -37.22
CA PRO A 479 34.63 9.84 -37.34
C PRO A 479 33.31 9.92 -38.12
N LYS A 480 33.17 9.06 -39.12
CA LYS A 480 31.89 8.89 -39.82
C LYS A 480 31.02 7.95 -39.00
N VAL A 481 30.02 8.50 -38.31
CA VAL A 481 29.04 7.68 -37.59
C VAL A 481 28.10 7.04 -38.61
N ILE A 482 28.12 5.71 -38.68
CA ILE A 482 27.21 4.92 -39.51
C ILE A 482 26.17 4.30 -38.57
N ASP A 483 24.94 4.82 -38.59
CA ASP A 483 23.82 4.21 -37.88
C ASP A 483 23.18 3.12 -38.75
N TYR A 484 23.58 1.88 -38.50
CA TYR A 484 23.04 0.71 -39.19
C TYR A 484 21.55 0.43 -38.86
N ASN A 485 20.97 1.06 -37.83
CA ASN A 485 19.52 0.95 -37.55
C ASN A 485 18.67 1.91 -38.41
N SER A 486 19.26 2.97 -38.98
CA SER A 486 18.54 3.99 -39.75
C SER A 486 18.16 3.52 -41.17
N ASP A 487 18.93 2.58 -41.72
CA ASP A 487 18.56 1.85 -42.92
C ASP A 487 17.60 0.72 -42.52
N LYS A 488 16.29 0.92 -42.71
CA LYS A 488 15.26 -0.14 -42.58
C LYS A 488 15.46 -1.27 -43.61
N ARG A 489 16.54 -2.02 -43.51
CA ARG A 489 16.72 -3.30 -44.20
C ARG A 489 16.34 -4.38 -43.20
N SER A 490 15.07 -4.75 -43.20
CA SER A 490 14.59 -5.88 -42.41
C SER A 490 15.35 -7.14 -42.79
N LEU A 491 16.07 -7.72 -41.84
CA LEU A 491 16.74 -9.00 -42.00
C LEU A 491 15.68 -10.09 -41.76
N ASP A 492 14.97 -10.49 -42.82
CA ASP A 492 13.98 -11.57 -42.74
C ASP A 492 14.70 -12.93 -42.64
N LEU A 493 14.85 -13.41 -41.41
CA LEU A 493 15.31 -14.77 -41.14
C LEU A 493 14.16 -15.75 -41.44
N ASN A 494 14.14 -16.31 -42.64
CA ASN A 494 13.25 -17.41 -42.98
C ASN A 494 13.88 -18.74 -42.55
N PHE A 495 13.33 -19.35 -41.50
CA PHE A 495 13.75 -20.66 -41.02
C PHE A 495 12.91 -21.76 -41.67
N ARG A 496 13.55 -22.67 -42.42
CA ARG A 496 12.91 -23.91 -42.89
C ARG A 496 13.05 -25.02 -41.84
N ALA A 497 12.19 -26.04 -41.95
CA ALA A 497 12.02 -27.12 -40.97
C ALA A 497 13.21 -28.09 -40.85
N ASP A 498 14.25 -27.90 -41.65
CA ASP A 498 15.39 -28.80 -41.86
C ASP A 498 16.73 -28.25 -41.32
N ASP A 499 16.69 -27.42 -40.28
CA ASP A 499 17.85 -26.90 -39.52
C ASP A 499 18.92 -26.16 -40.36
N LYS A 500 18.57 -25.70 -41.57
CA LYS A 500 19.43 -24.84 -42.40
C LYS A 500 18.91 -23.40 -42.38
N VAL A 501 19.78 -22.47 -41.97
CA VAL A 501 19.55 -21.03 -42.06
C VAL A 501 19.91 -20.58 -43.47
N GLU A 502 18.93 -20.16 -44.26
CA GLU A 502 19.16 -19.60 -45.59
C GLU A 502 18.91 -18.08 -45.54
N LEU A 503 19.98 -17.29 -45.67
CA LEU A 503 19.90 -15.83 -45.71
C LEU A 503 19.58 -15.37 -47.14
N LYS A 504 18.36 -14.88 -47.37
CA LYS A 504 18.01 -14.22 -48.63
C LYS A 504 18.24 -12.71 -48.50
N PHE A 505 19.10 -12.19 -49.36
CA PHE A 505 19.37 -10.76 -49.47
C PHE A 505 18.74 -10.24 -50.76
N SER A 506 17.97 -9.16 -50.68
CA SER A 506 17.61 -8.36 -51.85
C SER A 506 18.81 -7.45 -52.18
N ASN A 507 19.51 -7.81 -53.25
CA ASN A 507 20.67 -7.11 -53.86
C ASN A 507 22.08 -7.34 -53.29
N SER A 508 23.03 -7.08 -54.20
CA SER A 508 24.33 -7.71 -54.37
C SER A 508 25.48 -6.98 -53.68
N ASP A 509 25.60 -7.13 -52.36
CA ASP A 509 26.85 -6.80 -51.67
C ASP A 509 27.51 -8.07 -51.13
N MET A 510 28.56 -8.51 -51.82
CA MET A 510 29.26 -9.77 -51.55
C MET A 510 30.05 -9.73 -50.24
N PHE A 511 30.47 -8.54 -49.80
CA PHE A 511 31.29 -8.36 -48.60
C PHE A 511 30.44 -8.49 -47.32
N LEU A 512 29.26 -7.86 -47.31
CA LEU A 512 28.29 -7.94 -46.21
C LEU A 512 27.75 -9.37 -46.02
N LYS A 513 27.56 -10.10 -47.12
CA LYS A 513 27.18 -11.53 -47.10
C LYS A 513 28.19 -12.40 -46.37
N LYS A 514 29.49 -12.12 -46.53
CA LYS A 514 30.56 -12.91 -45.92
C LYS A 514 30.65 -12.66 -44.41
N GLN A 515 30.62 -11.39 -43.98
CA GLN A 515 30.67 -11.03 -42.56
C GLN A 515 29.43 -11.51 -41.78
N LEU A 516 28.23 -11.35 -42.35
CA LEU A 516 26.99 -11.81 -41.69
C LEU A 516 26.86 -13.35 -41.68
N SER A 517 27.43 -14.05 -42.67
CA SER A 517 27.56 -15.51 -42.66
C SER A 517 28.45 -16.01 -41.52
N GLU A 518 29.58 -15.34 -41.27
CA GLU A 518 30.47 -15.71 -40.16
C GLU A 518 29.86 -15.37 -38.79
N TYR A 519 29.14 -14.25 -38.69
CA TYR A 519 28.40 -13.88 -37.49
C TYR A 519 27.24 -14.86 -37.20
N ALA A 520 26.52 -15.31 -38.23
CA ALA A 520 25.47 -16.33 -38.09
C ALA A 520 26.04 -17.70 -37.68
N LYS A 521 27.20 -18.09 -38.23
CA LYS A 521 27.92 -19.30 -37.79
C LYS A 521 28.35 -19.20 -36.32
N PHE A 522 28.87 -18.05 -35.90
CA PHE A 522 29.24 -17.79 -34.50
C PHE A 522 28.05 -17.93 -33.55
N ILE A 523 26.90 -17.35 -33.87
CA ILE A 523 25.67 -17.49 -33.07
C ILE A 523 25.20 -18.95 -33.00
N SER A 524 25.26 -19.69 -34.13
CA SER A 524 24.86 -21.10 -34.17
C SER A 524 25.77 -22.03 -33.35
N CYS A 525 27.05 -21.68 -33.20
CA CYS A 525 28.02 -22.44 -32.43
C CYS A 525 27.99 -22.13 -30.93
N THR A 526 27.51 -20.95 -30.52
CA THR A 526 27.65 -20.45 -29.14
C THR A 526 26.35 -20.57 -28.33
N CYS A 527 25.18 -20.55 -28.99
CA CYS A 527 23.89 -20.65 -28.31
C CYS A 527 23.37 -22.10 -28.33
N GLY A 528 23.56 -22.82 -27.22
CA GLY A 528 23.09 -24.21 -27.06
C GLY A 528 21.57 -24.39 -27.27
N LYS A 529 21.18 -25.62 -27.66
CA LYS A 529 19.81 -26.06 -28.01
C LYS A 529 18.70 -25.74 -26.98
N GLU A 530 19.02 -25.37 -25.75
CA GLU A 530 18.04 -25.09 -24.70
C GLU A 530 17.44 -23.68 -24.76
N ILE A 531 18.21 -22.67 -25.19
CA ILE A 531 17.72 -21.29 -25.38
C ILE A 531 16.65 -21.24 -26.50
N TYR A 532 16.79 -22.15 -27.48
CA TYR A 532 15.85 -22.33 -28.59
C TYR A 532 14.44 -22.78 -28.15
N LYS A 533 14.34 -23.65 -27.12
CA LYS A 533 13.03 -24.10 -26.59
C LYS A 533 12.31 -22.98 -25.83
N LEU A 534 13.04 -22.14 -25.10
CA LEU A 534 12.50 -21.04 -24.31
C LEU A 534 11.90 -19.92 -25.20
N ASN A 535 12.58 -19.54 -26.28
CA ASN A 535 12.09 -18.48 -27.17
C ASN A 535 10.87 -18.92 -28.02
N LYS A 536 10.81 -20.19 -28.44
CA LYS A 536 9.65 -20.71 -29.19
C LYS A 536 8.38 -20.77 -28.33
N SER A 537 8.52 -21.07 -27.04
CA SER A 537 7.42 -21.02 -26.06
C SER A 537 6.89 -19.59 -25.89
N CYS A 538 7.75 -18.60 -25.64
CA CYS A 538 7.33 -17.21 -25.41
C CYS A 538 6.60 -16.58 -26.61
N ILE A 539 7.05 -16.87 -27.83
CA ILE A 539 6.45 -16.33 -29.07
C ILE A 539 5.08 -16.96 -29.36
N THR A 540 4.90 -18.24 -29.02
CA THR A 540 3.63 -18.94 -29.26
C THR A 540 2.57 -18.54 -28.22
N THR A 541 2.96 -18.31 -26.97
CA THR A 541 2.06 -17.85 -25.91
C THR A 541 1.62 -16.39 -26.11
N HIS A 542 2.51 -15.51 -26.62
CA HIS A 542 2.13 -14.13 -26.96
C HIS A 542 1.13 -14.06 -28.12
N LYS A 543 1.27 -14.90 -29.15
CA LYS A 543 0.30 -14.94 -30.27
C LYS A 543 -1.07 -15.52 -29.89
N ALA A 544 -1.14 -16.38 -28.87
CA ALA A 544 -2.41 -16.92 -28.37
C ALA A 544 -3.13 -15.93 -27.45
N PHE A 545 -2.41 -15.19 -26.61
CA PHE A 545 -2.97 -14.23 -25.66
C PHE A 545 -3.65 -13.03 -26.36
N PHE A 546 -3.15 -12.60 -27.52
CA PHE A 546 -3.77 -11.53 -28.31
C PHE A 546 -4.97 -11.97 -29.16
N LYS A 547 -5.26 -13.29 -29.27
CA LYS A 547 -6.38 -13.80 -30.07
C LYS A 547 -7.66 -14.06 -29.26
N SER A 548 -7.63 -14.02 -27.92
CA SER A 548 -8.76 -14.49 -27.09
C SER A 548 -9.51 -13.42 -26.31
N ASN A 549 -9.22 -12.13 -26.46
CA ASN A 549 -9.97 -11.05 -25.80
C ASN A 549 -10.63 -10.12 -26.83
N SER A 550 -11.71 -10.59 -27.45
CA SER A 550 -12.57 -9.82 -28.35
C SER A 550 -13.62 -9.03 -27.56
N TYR A 551 -13.35 -7.74 -27.36
CA TYR A 551 -14.36 -6.68 -27.18
C TYR A 551 -13.92 -5.45 -28.02
N GLU A 552 -13.77 -5.64 -29.33
CA GLU A 552 -13.51 -4.56 -30.29
C GLU A 552 -14.72 -4.42 -31.22
N LEU A 553 -15.69 -3.58 -30.82
CA LEU A 553 -16.78 -3.19 -31.71
C LEU A 553 -17.14 -1.69 -31.70
N PRO A 554 -16.78 -0.86 -30.68
CA PRO A 554 -17.00 0.58 -30.78
C PRO A 554 -15.87 1.34 -31.49
N VAL A 555 -14.62 0.86 -31.39
CA VAL A 555 -13.41 1.59 -31.79
C VAL A 555 -13.17 1.53 -33.30
N SER A 556 -13.34 0.35 -33.90
CA SER A 556 -13.17 0.13 -35.34
C SER A 556 -14.19 0.88 -36.19
N PHE A 557 -15.42 1.07 -35.67
CA PHE A 557 -16.48 1.79 -36.37
C PHE A 557 -16.20 3.30 -36.44
N MET A 558 -15.83 3.94 -35.32
CA MET A 558 -15.49 5.37 -35.31
C MET A 558 -14.24 5.67 -36.14
N GLU A 559 -13.21 4.81 -36.07
CA GLU A 559 -11.97 5.01 -36.82
C GLU A 559 -12.19 4.87 -38.34
N ALA A 560 -13.02 3.89 -38.76
CA ALA A 560 -13.40 3.71 -40.16
C ALA A 560 -14.27 4.87 -40.68
N SER A 561 -15.27 5.32 -39.91
CA SER A 561 -16.10 6.47 -40.28
C SER A 561 -15.29 7.76 -40.37
N LEU A 562 -14.33 7.99 -39.48
CA LEU A 562 -13.47 9.17 -39.52
C LEU A 562 -12.49 9.14 -40.70
N LYS A 563 -11.89 7.98 -41.00
CA LYS A 563 -10.99 7.80 -42.16
C LYS A 563 -11.71 7.95 -43.50
N ASN A 564 -12.98 7.54 -43.59
CA ASN A 564 -13.75 7.63 -44.83
C ASN A 564 -14.38 9.01 -45.08
N SER A 565 -14.56 9.83 -44.05
CA SER A 565 -15.29 11.10 -44.15
C SER A 565 -14.39 12.33 -44.22
N ILE A 566 -13.12 12.19 -43.83
CA ILE A 566 -12.18 13.30 -43.70
C ILE A 566 -10.81 12.81 -44.18
N ASP A 567 -10.19 13.56 -45.10
CA ASP A 567 -8.84 13.29 -45.57
C ASP A 567 -7.84 13.61 -44.44
N ILE A 568 -7.55 12.61 -43.60
CA ILE A 568 -6.70 12.75 -42.41
C ILE A 568 -5.51 11.80 -42.54
N GLU A 569 -4.30 12.35 -42.64
CA GLU A 569 -3.06 11.56 -42.68
C GLU A 569 -2.83 10.73 -41.41
N LYS A 570 -3.26 11.19 -40.22
CA LYS A 570 -3.16 10.46 -38.93
C LYS A 570 -4.25 10.85 -37.92
N VAL A 571 -4.96 9.88 -37.37
CA VAL A 571 -5.83 10.02 -36.19
C VAL A 571 -5.23 9.20 -35.06
N TYR A 572 -5.02 9.81 -33.89
CA TYR A 572 -4.60 9.10 -32.70
C TYR A 572 -5.79 9.01 -31.73
N MET A 573 -6.24 7.79 -31.43
CA MET A 573 -7.19 7.52 -30.36
C MET A 573 -6.45 6.98 -29.15
N ILE A 574 -6.59 7.66 -28.02
CA ILE A 574 -5.95 7.27 -26.77
C ILE A 574 -7.04 6.76 -25.82
N ASN A 575 -6.94 5.49 -25.42
CA ASN A 575 -7.92 4.82 -24.54
C ASN A 575 -7.65 5.02 -23.03
N SER A 576 -7.18 6.20 -22.61
CA SER A 576 -7.08 6.53 -21.19
C SER A 576 -6.87 8.03 -20.94
N TYR A 577 -7.30 8.52 -19.77
CA TYR A 577 -6.98 9.86 -19.24
C TYR A 577 -5.57 9.92 -18.62
N ASP A 578 -4.58 9.31 -19.26
CA ASP A 578 -3.20 9.48 -18.83
C ASP A 578 -2.70 10.86 -19.27
N ASN A 579 -2.71 11.81 -18.31
CA ASN A 579 -2.30 13.18 -18.55
C ASN A 579 -0.80 13.27 -18.90
N GLU A 580 0.05 12.34 -18.42
CA GLU A 580 1.47 12.33 -18.76
C GLU A 580 1.69 11.90 -20.22
N LEU A 581 0.95 10.89 -20.68
CA LEU A 581 0.98 10.47 -22.08
C LEU A 581 0.46 11.59 -23.00
N ILE A 582 -0.63 12.26 -22.60
CA ILE A 582 -1.19 13.40 -23.33
C ILE A 582 -0.15 14.53 -23.43
N ASP A 583 0.54 14.87 -22.35
CA ASP A 583 1.54 15.94 -22.35
C ASP A 583 2.83 15.56 -23.09
N SER A 584 3.23 14.28 -23.07
CA SER A 584 4.33 13.76 -23.90
C SER A 584 4.02 13.87 -25.39
N ILE A 585 2.79 13.54 -25.78
CA ILE A 585 2.33 13.67 -27.17
C ILE A 585 2.25 15.15 -27.57
N LYS A 586 1.75 16.05 -26.71
CA LYS A 586 1.79 17.51 -26.99
C LYS A 586 3.20 17.99 -27.24
N LYS A 587 4.17 17.64 -26.39
CA LYS A 587 5.58 18.03 -26.56
C LYS A 587 6.16 17.50 -27.87
N HIS A 588 5.87 16.26 -28.23
CA HIS A 588 6.31 15.68 -29.51
C HIS A 588 5.70 16.43 -30.70
N LEU A 589 4.42 16.73 -30.61
CA LEU A 589 3.66 17.40 -31.64
C LEU A 589 4.05 18.89 -31.82
N GLU A 590 4.36 19.60 -30.73
CA GLU A 590 4.96 20.94 -30.74
C GLU A 590 6.36 20.93 -31.34
N LYS A 591 7.18 19.92 -31.01
CA LYS A 591 8.52 19.72 -31.59
C LYS A 591 8.47 19.56 -33.12
N GLU A 592 7.46 18.88 -33.63
CA GLU A 592 7.24 18.65 -35.07
C GLU A 592 6.53 19.82 -35.78
N LYS A 593 6.18 20.92 -35.07
CA LYS A 593 5.45 22.08 -35.60
C LYS A 593 4.14 21.73 -36.32
N LEU A 594 3.48 20.65 -35.93
CA LEU A 594 2.17 20.32 -36.48
C LEU A 594 1.11 21.21 -35.75
N GLU A 595 0.04 21.62 -36.43
CA GLU A 595 -1.08 22.32 -35.79
C GLU A 595 -2.19 21.31 -35.48
N HIS A 596 -2.56 21.15 -34.20
CA HIS A 596 -3.51 20.13 -33.77
C HIS A 596 -4.27 20.51 -32.50
N ILE A 597 -5.48 19.97 -32.38
CA ILE A 597 -6.39 20.17 -31.27
C ILE A 597 -6.73 18.81 -30.65
N ILE A 598 -6.74 18.74 -29.32
CA ILE A 598 -7.17 17.57 -28.56
C ILE A 598 -8.66 17.70 -28.25
N VAL A 599 -9.47 16.81 -28.81
CA VAL A 599 -10.90 16.71 -28.51
C VAL A 599 -11.12 15.60 -27.50
N LYS A 600 -11.56 15.96 -26.30
CA LYS A 600 -11.97 14.99 -25.27
C LYS A 600 -13.40 14.52 -25.56
N THR A 601 -13.59 13.20 -25.57
CA THR A 601 -14.92 12.58 -25.69
C THR A 601 -15.46 12.19 -24.30
N SER A 602 -16.76 11.87 -24.22
CA SER A 602 -17.42 11.44 -22.97
C SER A 602 -16.93 10.10 -22.42
N ASN A 603 -16.27 9.28 -23.24
CA ASN A 603 -15.89 7.90 -22.90
C ASN A 603 -14.41 7.74 -22.54
N SER A 604 -13.77 8.76 -21.95
CA SER A 604 -12.35 8.70 -21.57
C SER A 604 -11.36 8.56 -22.73
N GLN A 605 -11.75 8.98 -23.94
CA GLN A 605 -10.88 8.98 -25.11
C GLN A 605 -10.54 10.40 -25.54
N ALA A 606 -9.30 10.59 -25.99
CA ALA A 606 -8.84 11.82 -26.64
C ALA A 606 -8.57 11.56 -28.12
N ILE A 607 -9.05 12.46 -28.98
CA ILE A 607 -8.80 12.45 -30.43
C ILE A 607 -7.93 13.65 -30.77
N ILE A 608 -6.81 13.42 -31.45
CA ILE A 608 -5.90 14.48 -31.91
C ILE A 608 -6.13 14.67 -33.41
N VAL A 609 -6.47 15.90 -33.81
CA VAL A 609 -6.76 16.23 -35.22
C VAL A 609 -6.17 17.58 -35.60
N LYS A 610 -5.82 17.76 -36.88
CA LYS A 610 -5.45 19.09 -37.42
C LYS A 610 -6.59 20.08 -37.20
N GLU A 611 -6.27 21.31 -36.83
CA GLU A 611 -7.27 22.35 -36.50
C GLU A 611 -8.29 22.57 -37.63
N SER A 612 -7.83 22.54 -38.88
CA SER A 612 -8.66 22.64 -40.09
C SER A 612 -9.76 21.56 -40.19
N ASN A 613 -9.60 20.43 -39.50
CA ASN A 613 -10.54 19.31 -39.50
C ASN A 613 -11.49 19.28 -38.29
N LEU A 614 -11.34 20.20 -37.33
CA LEU A 614 -12.10 20.20 -36.08
C LEU A 614 -13.62 20.22 -36.28
N LYS A 615 -14.11 21.00 -37.25
CA LYS A 615 -15.56 21.17 -37.50
C LYS A 615 -16.20 19.85 -37.96
N LYS A 616 -15.54 19.13 -38.88
CA LYS A 616 -16.01 17.83 -39.39
C LYS A 616 -15.97 16.75 -38.31
N VAL A 617 -14.92 16.72 -37.49
CA VAL A 617 -14.80 15.74 -36.39
C VAL A 617 -15.90 15.94 -35.35
N LYS A 618 -16.25 17.20 -35.01
CA LYS A 618 -17.36 17.50 -34.11
C LYS A 618 -18.71 17.03 -34.65
N GLU A 619 -18.92 17.08 -35.97
CA GLU A 619 -20.16 16.58 -36.61
C GLU A 619 -20.22 15.05 -36.57
N VAL A 620 -19.11 14.35 -36.82
CA VAL A 620 -19.03 12.88 -36.73
C VAL A 620 -19.21 12.39 -35.29
N VAL A 621 -18.58 13.04 -34.31
CA VAL A 621 -18.73 12.67 -32.88
C VAL A 621 -20.16 12.93 -32.40
N LYS A 622 -20.80 14.02 -32.84
CA LYS A 622 -22.22 14.29 -32.51
C LYS A 622 -23.16 13.24 -33.09
N SER A 623 -22.90 12.76 -34.31
CA SER A 623 -23.71 11.73 -34.96
C SER A 623 -23.44 10.33 -34.40
N ALA A 624 -22.21 10.06 -33.94
CA ALA A 624 -21.88 8.82 -33.23
C ALA A 624 -22.44 8.79 -31.79
N ALA A 625 -22.56 9.92 -31.11
CA ALA A 625 -23.14 10.01 -29.77
C ALA A 625 -24.68 9.92 -29.74
N SER A 626 -25.35 10.03 -30.89
CA SER A 626 -26.81 9.83 -31.03
C SER A 626 -27.21 8.39 -31.35
N ILE A 627 -26.23 7.51 -31.58
CA ILE A 627 -26.37 6.05 -31.73
C ILE A 627 -26.01 5.42 -30.39
#